data_AF-A0A1B8Q4P9-F1
#
_entry.id   AF-A0A1B8Q4P9-F1
#
_cell.length_a   1.000
_cell.length_b   1.000
_cell.length_c   1.000
_cell.angle_alpha   90.00
_cell.angle_beta   90.00
_cell.angle_gamma   90.00
#
_symmetry.space_group_name_H-M   'P 1'
#
loop_
_entity.id
_entity.type
_entity.pdbx_description
1 polymer ?
#
loop_
_entity_poly.entity_id
_entity_poly.type
_entity_poly.pdbx_seq_one_letter_code
_entity_poly.pdbx_strand_id
1 'polypeptide(L)'
;MANHQQDLKKEWFMKSKIDYHAPFVTLWLSCNSWYNFHYGLANDREHINEIKRDTSNKNKVYIAFKNLLESGNPKERANIYNCIEQLHYALIQAELVYSGNNIPNNSKMSLSNALMDFNANPKIFENLIIDNAKTKSGKLKNQFASAHDLGTLVLNNDSQKIFAGLFEVIYQVRCHLVHGSLEPNDKNHEVARYCYLILFECLKGFCG
;
A
#
# COMPACT_ATOMS: atom_id res chain seq x y z
N MET A 1 20.52 -6.71 51.58
CA MET A 1 19.70 -7.28 50.50
C MET A 1 19.95 -6.45 49.27
N ALA A 2 20.56 -7.02 48.22
CA ALA A 2 20.91 -6.26 47.02
C ALA A 2 19.62 -5.91 46.27
N ASN A 3 19.35 -4.62 46.13
CA ASN A 3 18.21 -4.09 45.38
C ASN A 3 18.51 -4.29 43.89
N HIS A 4 18.10 -5.43 43.33
CA HIS A 4 18.16 -5.67 41.88
C HIS A 4 17.08 -4.80 41.23
N GLN A 5 17.44 -3.57 40.85
CA GLN A 5 16.59 -2.76 39.99
C GLN A 5 16.37 -3.51 38.68
N GLN A 6 15.11 -3.80 38.37
CA GLN A 6 14.70 -4.39 37.10
C GLN A 6 14.94 -3.37 35.98
N ASP A 7 15.67 -3.77 34.92
CA ASP A 7 15.87 -2.94 33.72
C ASP A 7 14.60 -2.96 32.86
N LEU A 8 13.81 -1.88 32.93
CA LEU A 8 12.51 -1.74 32.25
C LEU A 8 12.60 -1.08 30.85
N LYS A 9 13.80 -0.91 30.28
CA LYS A 9 13.98 -0.14 29.04
C LYS A 9 13.24 -0.75 27.84
N LYS A 10 13.14 -2.08 27.79
CA LYS A 10 12.50 -2.80 26.66
C LYS A 10 10.99 -2.59 26.68
N GLU A 11 10.37 -2.66 27.85
CA GLU A 11 8.94 -2.50 28.06
C GLU A 11 8.50 -1.08 27.70
N TRP A 12 9.25 -0.07 28.14
CA TRP A 12 8.98 1.32 27.78
C TRP A 12 9.20 1.59 26.30
N PHE A 13 10.25 1.04 25.69
CA PHE A 13 10.47 1.14 24.25
C PHE A 13 9.31 0.51 23.46
N MET A 14 8.85 -0.68 23.84
CA MET A 14 7.71 -1.33 23.18
C MET A 14 6.42 -0.51 23.35
N LYS A 15 6.19 0.10 24.53
CA LYS A 15 5.05 1.00 24.77
C LYS A 15 5.10 2.31 23.99
N SER A 16 6.30 2.78 23.63
CA SER A 16 6.45 4.00 22.81
C SER A 16 6.13 3.81 21.33
N LYS A 17 6.01 2.56 20.86
CA LYS A 17 5.65 2.29 19.46
C LYS A 17 4.25 2.79 19.18
N ILE A 18 4.08 3.45 18.04
CA ILE A 18 2.77 3.86 17.55
C ILE A 18 2.04 2.62 17.05
N ASP A 19 0.84 2.37 17.56
CA ASP A 19 -0.08 1.41 16.96
C ASP A 19 -0.77 2.06 15.76
N TYR A 20 -0.52 1.51 14.57
CA TYR A 20 -1.08 2.05 13.32
C TYR A 20 -2.45 1.47 12.99
N HIS A 21 -2.96 0.47 13.71
CA HIS A 21 -4.28 -0.11 13.41
C HIS A 21 -5.42 0.91 13.52
N ALA A 22 -5.53 1.59 14.67
CA ALA A 22 -6.57 2.60 14.88
C ALA A 22 -6.43 3.80 13.93
N PRO A 23 -5.24 4.43 13.78
CA PRO A 23 -5.02 5.47 12.78
C PRO A 23 -5.36 5.02 11.35
N PHE A 24 -5.05 3.78 10.98
CA PHE A 24 -5.38 3.25 9.66
C PHE A 24 -6.88 3.15 9.43
N VAL A 25 -7.62 2.59 10.39
CA VAL A 25 -9.09 2.51 10.29
C VAL A 25 -9.70 3.91 10.25
N THR A 26 -9.27 4.83 11.10
CA THR A 26 -9.77 6.22 11.10
C THR A 26 -9.48 6.93 9.78
N LEU A 27 -8.27 6.79 9.24
CA LEU A 27 -7.93 7.36 7.94
C LEU A 27 -8.74 6.73 6.80
N TRP A 28 -8.97 5.42 6.87
CA TRP A 28 -9.85 4.74 5.90
C TRP A 28 -11.28 5.28 5.95
N LEU A 29 -11.81 5.60 7.14
CA LEU A 29 -13.13 6.22 7.26
C LEU A 29 -13.17 7.60 6.56
N SER A 30 -12.09 8.39 6.62
CA SER A 30 -11.98 9.62 5.84
C SER A 30 -11.98 9.35 4.33
N CYS A 31 -11.22 8.35 3.87
CA CYS A 31 -11.23 7.92 2.47
C CYS A 31 -12.64 7.46 2.01
N ASN A 32 -13.30 6.66 2.85
CA ASN A 32 -14.63 6.12 2.63
C ASN A 32 -15.69 7.22 2.55
N SER A 33 -15.65 8.19 3.47
CA SER A 33 -16.51 9.37 3.43
C SER A 33 -16.32 10.16 2.14
N TRP A 34 -15.06 10.37 1.70
CA TRP A 34 -14.76 11.08 0.46
C TRP A 34 -15.36 10.38 -0.77
N TYR A 35 -15.08 9.08 -0.96
CA TYR A 35 -15.55 8.41 -2.18
C TYR A 35 -17.06 8.19 -2.19
N ASN A 36 -17.70 7.96 -1.02
CA ASN A 36 -19.16 7.82 -0.95
C ASN A 36 -19.85 9.12 -1.36
N PHE A 37 -19.32 10.26 -0.91
CA PHE A 37 -19.83 11.57 -1.30
C PHE A 37 -19.55 11.85 -2.79
N HIS A 38 -18.40 11.44 -3.31
CA HIS A 38 -17.96 11.83 -4.65
C HIS A 38 -18.54 10.97 -5.78
N TYR A 39 -18.65 9.66 -5.58
CA TYR A 39 -19.08 8.72 -6.62
C TYR A 39 -20.53 8.22 -6.44
N GLY A 40 -21.04 8.16 -5.20
CA GLY A 40 -22.44 7.78 -4.93
C GLY A 40 -22.84 6.39 -5.43
N LEU A 41 -21.93 5.41 -5.37
CA LEU A 41 -22.16 4.05 -5.86
C LEU A 41 -22.83 3.15 -4.82
N ALA A 42 -23.31 1.97 -5.22
CA ALA A 42 -24.21 1.18 -4.38
C ALA A 42 -23.50 0.42 -3.25
N ASN A 43 -22.23 0.05 -3.43
CA ASN A 43 -21.48 -0.75 -2.45
C ASN A 43 -19.98 -0.42 -2.46
N ASP A 44 -19.27 -0.82 -1.40
CA ASP A 44 -17.82 -0.62 -1.24
C ASP A 44 -17.05 -1.13 -2.48
N ARG A 45 -17.36 -2.33 -2.99
CA ARG A 45 -16.59 -2.94 -4.09
C ARG A 45 -16.70 -2.11 -5.39
N GLU A 46 -17.87 -1.59 -5.70
CA GLU A 46 -18.06 -0.68 -6.84
C GLU A 46 -17.21 0.58 -6.70
N HIS A 47 -17.17 1.18 -5.51
CA HIS A 47 -16.29 2.33 -5.24
C HIS A 47 -14.81 1.98 -5.43
N ILE A 48 -14.33 0.86 -4.89
CA ILE A 48 -12.94 0.45 -5.06
C ILE A 48 -12.59 0.25 -6.54
N ASN A 49 -13.45 -0.42 -7.30
CA ASN A 49 -13.21 -0.65 -8.71
C ASN A 49 -13.24 0.65 -9.52
N GLU A 50 -14.15 1.58 -9.20
CA GLU A 50 -14.20 2.89 -9.84
C GLU A 50 -12.94 3.70 -9.52
N ILE A 51 -12.52 3.77 -8.26
CA ILE A 51 -11.32 4.50 -7.85
C ILE A 51 -10.08 3.94 -8.56
N LYS A 52 -9.92 2.62 -8.69
CA LYS A 52 -8.79 2.02 -9.42
C LYS A 52 -8.79 2.38 -10.92
N ARG A 53 -9.97 2.66 -11.49
CA ARG A 53 -10.14 2.92 -12.93
C ARG A 53 -10.10 4.41 -13.28
N ASP A 54 -10.67 5.27 -12.43
CA ASP A 54 -10.84 6.70 -12.70
C ASP A 54 -9.51 7.44 -12.63
N THR A 55 -8.96 7.78 -13.80
CA THR A 55 -7.73 8.58 -13.93
C THR A 55 -8.01 10.07 -14.12
N SER A 56 -9.26 10.50 -14.02
CA SER A 56 -9.65 11.90 -14.20
C SER A 56 -9.34 12.74 -12.96
N ASN A 57 -9.45 14.07 -13.10
CA ASN A 57 -9.27 15.00 -11.98
C ASN A 57 -10.30 14.85 -10.85
N LYS A 58 -11.35 14.03 -11.05
CA LYS A 58 -12.33 13.66 -10.02
C LYS A 58 -11.69 12.78 -8.94
N ASN A 59 -10.83 11.84 -9.35
CA ASN A 59 -10.12 10.97 -8.44
C ASN A 59 -8.92 11.68 -7.79
N LYS A 60 -9.20 12.51 -6.79
CA LYS A 60 -8.18 13.26 -6.06
C LYS A 60 -7.11 12.37 -5.43
N VAL A 61 -7.46 11.15 -5.02
CA VAL A 61 -6.51 10.18 -4.44
C VAL A 61 -5.51 9.71 -5.50
N TYR A 62 -5.99 9.33 -6.69
CA TYR A 62 -5.11 8.96 -7.81
C TYR A 62 -4.24 10.13 -8.27
N ILE A 63 -4.82 11.33 -8.41
CA ILE A 63 -4.05 12.52 -8.83
C ILE A 63 -2.95 12.84 -7.82
N ALA A 64 -3.24 12.80 -6.52
CA ALA A 64 -2.24 12.99 -5.48
C ALA A 64 -1.14 11.92 -5.56
N PHE A 65 -1.52 10.64 -5.67
CA PHE A 65 -0.59 9.53 -5.83
C PHE A 65 0.33 9.71 -7.04
N LYS A 66 -0.26 9.99 -8.22
CA LYS A 66 0.46 10.19 -9.47
C LYS A 66 1.46 11.34 -9.35
N ASN A 67 1.03 12.46 -8.79
CA ASN A 67 1.91 13.62 -8.60
C ASN A 67 3.09 13.31 -7.67
N LEU A 68 2.87 12.51 -6.61
CA LEU A 68 3.95 12.08 -5.72
C LEU A 68 4.92 11.12 -6.42
N LEU A 69 4.38 10.14 -7.15
CA LEU A 69 5.16 9.11 -7.85
C LEU A 69 6.01 9.70 -8.98
N GLU A 70 5.44 10.64 -9.73
CA GLU A 70 6.05 11.30 -10.89
C GLU A 70 6.70 12.66 -10.55
N SER A 71 6.74 13.05 -9.27
CA SER A 71 7.29 14.35 -8.87
C SER A 71 8.72 14.51 -9.37
N GLY A 72 9.01 15.63 -10.03
CA GLY A 72 10.36 16.00 -10.41
C GLY A 72 11.25 16.33 -9.19
N ASN A 73 10.66 16.57 -8.02
CA ASN A 73 11.35 16.86 -6.78
C ASN A 73 11.76 15.55 -6.07
N PRO A 74 13.07 15.22 -5.99
CA PRO A 74 13.51 13.98 -5.37
C PRO A 74 13.10 13.85 -3.90
N LYS A 75 12.97 14.97 -3.18
CA LYS A 75 12.59 14.98 -1.77
C LYS A 75 11.13 14.59 -1.56
N GLU A 76 10.24 15.08 -2.41
CA GLU A 76 8.81 14.72 -2.37
C GLU A 76 8.63 13.24 -2.71
N ARG A 77 9.33 12.77 -3.74
CA ARG A 77 9.24 11.40 -4.23
C ARG A 77 9.87 10.37 -3.29
N ALA A 78 10.92 10.74 -2.56
CA ALA A 78 11.64 9.83 -1.65
C ALA A 78 10.71 9.18 -0.61
N ASN A 79 9.74 9.93 -0.07
CA ASN A 79 8.86 9.42 0.96
C ASN A 79 7.91 8.34 0.42
N ILE A 80 7.24 8.60 -0.71
CA ILE A 80 6.32 7.62 -1.31
C ILE A 80 7.08 6.39 -1.84
N TYR A 81 8.27 6.58 -2.41
CA TYR A 81 9.13 5.48 -2.88
C TYR A 81 9.53 4.56 -1.72
N ASN A 82 10.01 5.13 -0.62
CA ASN A 82 10.34 4.36 0.58
C ASN A 82 9.11 3.64 1.14
N CYS A 83 7.94 4.29 1.20
CA CYS A 83 6.74 3.63 1.71
C CYS A 83 6.31 2.44 0.84
N ILE A 84 6.38 2.56 -0.49
CA ILE A 84 6.02 1.47 -1.41
C ILE A 84 7.04 0.32 -1.34
N GLU A 85 8.34 0.64 -1.31
CA GLU A 85 9.40 -0.36 -1.17
C GLU A 85 9.24 -1.15 0.12
N GLN A 86 9.00 -0.46 1.24
CA GLN A 86 8.86 -1.12 2.53
C GLN A 86 7.55 -1.88 2.67
N LEU A 87 6.45 -1.40 2.07
CA LEU A 87 5.21 -2.18 1.96
C LEU A 87 5.46 -3.51 1.25
N HIS A 88 6.21 -3.51 0.15
CA HIS A 88 6.53 -4.73 -0.59
C HIS A 88 7.22 -5.77 0.30
N TYR A 89 8.24 -5.36 1.07
CA TYR A 89 8.94 -6.26 1.97
C TYR A 89 8.08 -6.70 3.16
N ALA A 90 7.27 -5.81 3.72
CA ALA A 90 6.33 -6.14 4.79
C ALA A 90 5.33 -7.22 4.33
N LEU A 91 4.78 -7.09 3.12
CA LEU A 91 3.87 -8.08 2.53
C LEU A 91 4.54 -9.45 2.34
N ILE A 92 5.79 -9.49 1.86
CA ILE A 92 6.55 -10.74 1.72
C ILE A 92 6.73 -11.42 3.07
N GLN A 93 7.07 -10.66 4.12
CA GLN A 93 7.33 -11.21 5.45
C GLN A 93 6.05 -11.69 6.15
N ALA A 94 4.94 -10.97 5.95
CA ALA A 94 3.65 -11.25 6.54
C ALA A 94 2.89 -12.39 5.85
N GLU A 95 3.18 -12.64 4.57
CA GLU A 95 2.53 -13.68 3.75
C GLU A 95 1.00 -13.58 3.69
N LEU A 96 0.46 -12.36 3.82
CA LEU A 96 -0.98 -12.11 3.74
C LEU A 96 -1.54 -12.55 2.38
N VAL A 97 -2.75 -13.10 2.38
CA VAL A 97 -3.41 -13.62 1.18
C VAL A 97 -4.64 -12.79 0.84
N TYR A 98 -4.92 -12.62 -0.45
CA TYR A 98 -6.14 -11.96 -0.89
C TYR A 98 -7.41 -12.71 -0.43
N SER A 99 -8.43 -11.96 -0.05
CA SER A 99 -9.73 -12.49 0.35
C SER A 99 -10.82 -12.13 -0.65
N GLY A 100 -11.69 -13.10 -0.99
CA GLY A 100 -12.81 -12.88 -1.91
C GLY A 100 -13.17 -14.09 -2.76
N ASN A 101 -14.32 -13.99 -3.44
CA ASN A 101 -14.84 -15.05 -4.29
C ASN A 101 -13.94 -15.26 -5.52
N ASN A 102 -13.70 -16.53 -5.88
CA ASN A 102 -12.90 -16.94 -7.05
C ASN A 102 -11.45 -16.43 -7.04
N ILE A 103 -10.92 -16.06 -5.87
CA ILE A 103 -9.48 -15.80 -5.71
C ILE A 103 -8.78 -17.16 -5.60
N PRO A 104 -7.72 -17.42 -6.40
CA PRO A 104 -6.97 -18.66 -6.27
C PRO A 104 -6.46 -18.87 -4.84
N ASN A 105 -6.52 -20.11 -4.36
CA ASN A 105 -6.04 -20.44 -3.02
C ASN A 105 -4.57 -20.01 -2.86
N ASN A 106 -4.26 -19.42 -1.70
CA ASN A 106 -2.93 -18.94 -1.34
C ASN A 106 -2.36 -17.84 -2.27
N SER A 107 -3.22 -17.06 -2.95
CA SER A 107 -2.80 -15.84 -3.64
C SER A 107 -2.24 -14.81 -2.65
N LYS A 108 -0.93 -14.85 -2.40
CA LYS A 108 -0.22 -13.90 -1.53
C LYS A 108 -0.25 -12.49 -2.12
N MET A 109 -0.54 -11.51 -1.27
CA MET A 109 -0.44 -10.09 -1.61
C MET A 109 1.03 -9.71 -1.80
N SER A 110 1.36 -9.15 -2.96
CA SER A 110 2.67 -8.55 -3.23
C SER A 110 2.56 -7.64 -4.44
N LEU A 111 3.53 -6.74 -4.62
CA LEU A 111 3.58 -5.92 -5.84
C LEU A 111 3.90 -6.74 -7.10
N SER A 112 4.47 -7.94 -6.95
CA SER A 112 4.66 -8.90 -8.06
C SER A 112 3.43 -9.75 -8.38
N ASN A 113 2.40 -9.71 -7.53
CA ASN A 113 1.15 -10.44 -7.67
C ASN A 113 -0.01 -9.52 -7.30
N ALA A 114 -0.08 -8.35 -7.93
CA ALA A 114 -1.07 -7.33 -7.62
C ALA A 114 -2.42 -7.68 -8.26
N LEU A 115 -3.48 -7.77 -7.47
CA LEU A 115 -4.84 -8.02 -7.96
C LEU A 115 -5.39 -6.76 -8.64
N MET A 116 -5.54 -6.80 -9.97
CA MET A 116 -5.95 -5.65 -10.77
C MET A 116 -7.48 -5.55 -10.85
N ASP A 117 -8.11 -6.64 -11.25
CA ASP A 117 -9.56 -6.71 -11.42
C ASP A 117 -10.17 -7.76 -10.49
N PHE A 118 -10.88 -7.26 -9.48
CA PHE A 118 -11.60 -8.09 -8.52
C PHE A 118 -12.87 -8.70 -9.13
N ASN A 119 -13.42 -8.15 -10.21
CA ASN A 119 -14.64 -8.65 -10.85
C ASN A 119 -14.34 -9.64 -12.00
N ALA A 120 -13.12 -9.64 -12.54
CA ALA A 120 -12.72 -10.58 -13.56
C ALA A 120 -12.86 -12.05 -13.10
N ASN A 121 -13.21 -12.92 -14.06
CA ASN A 121 -13.22 -14.36 -13.89
C ASN A 121 -12.57 -15.03 -15.12
N PRO A 122 -11.34 -15.57 -15.01
CA PRO A 122 -10.52 -15.64 -13.80
C PRO A 122 -10.04 -14.26 -13.32
N LYS A 123 -9.63 -14.16 -12.04
CA LYS A 123 -9.02 -12.93 -11.48
C LYS A 123 -7.77 -12.56 -12.26
N ILE A 124 -7.57 -11.25 -12.48
CA ILE A 124 -6.41 -10.72 -13.20
C ILE A 124 -5.40 -10.21 -12.18
N PHE A 125 -4.21 -10.81 -12.22
CA PHE A 125 -3.04 -10.39 -11.43
C PHE A 125 -1.95 -9.87 -12.36
N GLU A 126 -1.20 -8.88 -11.91
CA GLU A 126 -0.06 -8.34 -12.65
C GLU A 126 1.18 -8.21 -11.77
N ASN A 127 2.35 -8.36 -12.40
CA ASN A 127 3.63 -8.05 -11.80
C ASN A 127 3.95 -6.56 -12.05
N LEU A 128 3.95 -5.76 -10.98
CA LEU A 128 4.29 -4.34 -11.04
C LEU A 128 5.79 -4.09 -10.95
N ILE A 129 6.58 -5.12 -10.65
CA ILE A 129 8.03 -5.07 -10.44
C ILE A 129 8.75 -5.52 -11.72
N ILE A 130 9.83 -4.83 -12.07
CA ILE A 130 10.71 -5.21 -13.17
C ILE A 130 11.91 -5.97 -12.60
N ASP A 131 11.90 -7.30 -12.79
CA ASP A 131 13.03 -8.15 -12.42
C ASP A 131 14.27 -7.82 -13.26
N ASN A 132 15.44 -7.87 -12.63
CA ASN A 132 16.72 -7.60 -13.29
C ASN A 132 16.77 -6.24 -14.01
N ALA A 133 16.08 -5.23 -13.49
CA ALA A 133 16.04 -3.89 -14.09
C ALA A 133 17.37 -3.14 -14.03
N LYS A 134 18.28 -3.54 -13.13
CA LYS A 134 19.55 -2.85 -12.86
C LYS A 134 20.74 -3.58 -13.46
N THR A 135 21.77 -2.82 -13.82
CA THR A 135 23.10 -3.34 -14.17
C THR A 135 23.82 -3.85 -12.91
N LYS A 136 24.94 -4.54 -13.08
CA LYS A 136 25.82 -4.92 -11.97
C LYS A 136 26.31 -3.74 -11.13
N SER A 137 26.32 -2.52 -11.69
CA SER A 137 26.70 -1.29 -10.99
C SER A 137 25.52 -0.59 -10.31
N GLY A 138 24.32 -1.19 -10.28
CA GLY A 138 23.13 -0.65 -9.63
C GLY A 138 22.38 0.43 -10.42
N LYS A 139 22.80 0.75 -11.65
CA LYS A 139 22.09 1.72 -12.51
C LYS A 139 20.94 1.02 -13.26
N LEU A 140 19.84 1.71 -13.51
CA LEU A 140 18.79 1.21 -14.40
C LEU A 140 19.35 0.92 -15.81
N LYS A 141 18.91 -0.20 -16.40
CA LYS A 141 19.17 -0.50 -17.80
C LYS A 141 18.40 0.48 -18.69
N ASN A 142 18.97 0.86 -19.83
CA ASN A 142 18.39 1.88 -20.73
C ASN A 142 16.93 1.58 -21.15
N GLN A 143 16.59 0.30 -21.36
CA GLN A 143 15.23 -0.13 -21.70
C GLN A 143 14.19 0.14 -20.59
N PHE A 144 14.63 0.44 -19.37
CA PHE A 144 13.80 0.75 -18.21
C PHE A 144 14.03 2.19 -17.71
N ALA A 145 14.51 3.10 -18.57
CA ALA A 145 14.81 4.48 -18.16
C ALA A 145 13.58 5.26 -17.65
N SER A 146 12.37 4.87 -18.06
CA SER A 146 11.11 5.44 -17.59
C SER A 146 10.55 4.78 -16.32
N ALA A 147 11.17 3.70 -15.84
CA ALA A 147 10.71 2.96 -14.67
C ALA A 147 10.96 3.75 -13.36
N HIS A 148 10.19 3.44 -12.32
CA HIS A 148 10.40 4.04 -11.01
C HIS A 148 11.44 3.22 -10.23
N ASP A 149 12.65 3.74 -10.09
CA ASP A 149 13.70 3.17 -9.23
C ASP A 149 13.50 3.60 -7.78
N LEU A 150 13.06 2.67 -6.93
CA LEU A 150 12.78 2.89 -5.52
C LEU A 150 13.99 2.59 -4.63
N GLY A 151 15.11 2.10 -5.16
CA GLY A 151 16.27 1.68 -4.38
C GLY A 151 16.60 0.21 -4.61
N THR A 152 16.04 -0.70 -3.84
CA THR A 152 16.18 -2.14 -4.07
C THR A 152 15.12 -2.69 -5.02
N LEU A 153 14.04 -1.93 -5.24
CA LEU A 153 12.91 -2.26 -6.08
C LEU A 153 12.84 -1.36 -7.32
N VAL A 154 12.37 -1.90 -8.44
CA VAL A 154 12.05 -1.11 -9.64
C VAL A 154 10.63 -1.42 -10.07
N LEU A 155 9.76 -0.42 -10.10
CA LEU A 155 8.38 -0.55 -10.60
C LEU A 155 8.31 -0.23 -12.08
N ASN A 156 7.31 -0.76 -12.78
CA ASN A 156 6.98 -0.34 -14.15
C ASN A 156 6.62 1.16 -14.22
N ASN A 157 6.40 1.70 -15.41
CA ASN A 157 6.11 3.13 -15.60
C ASN A 157 4.61 3.44 -15.71
N ASP A 158 3.74 2.50 -15.35
CA ASP A 158 2.29 2.65 -15.44
C ASP A 158 1.73 3.05 -14.08
N SER A 159 1.68 4.35 -13.83
CA SER A 159 1.17 4.94 -12.59
C SER A 159 -0.25 4.50 -12.26
N GLN A 160 -1.10 4.23 -13.27
CA GLN A 160 -2.46 3.75 -13.05
C GLN A 160 -2.44 2.32 -12.51
N LYS A 161 -1.63 1.43 -13.11
CA LYS A 161 -1.53 0.04 -12.63
C LYS A 161 -0.91 -0.04 -11.24
N ILE A 162 0.14 0.74 -10.99
CA ILE A 162 0.77 0.80 -9.67
C ILE A 162 -0.25 1.27 -8.63
N PHE A 163 -0.98 2.35 -8.93
CA PHE A 163 -2.04 2.85 -8.06
C PHE A 163 -3.11 1.78 -7.80
N ALA A 164 -3.64 1.16 -8.87
CA ALA A 164 -4.72 0.19 -8.75
C ALA A 164 -4.32 -1.02 -7.89
N GLY A 165 -3.11 -1.55 -8.09
CA GLY A 165 -2.58 -2.65 -7.29
C GLY A 165 -2.35 -2.27 -5.83
N LEU A 166 -1.75 -1.11 -5.56
CA LEU A 166 -1.56 -0.60 -4.21
C LEU A 166 -2.89 -0.36 -3.50
N PHE A 167 -3.87 0.24 -4.17
CA PHE A 167 -5.16 0.57 -3.59
C PHE A 167 -5.96 -0.69 -3.26
N GLU A 168 -5.89 -1.74 -4.09
CA GLU A 168 -6.48 -3.05 -3.75
C GLU A 168 -5.79 -3.68 -2.53
N VAL A 169 -4.45 -3.62 -2.43
CA VAL A 169 -3.72 -4.09 -1.24
C VAL A 169 -4.20 -3.35 0.02
N ILE A 170 -4.24 -2.02 -0.01
CA ILE A 170 -4.69 -1.19 1.13
C ILE A 170 -6.11 -1.57 1.52
N TYR A 171 -7.01 -1.73 0.55
CA TYR A 171 -8.39 -2.16 0.79
C TYR A 171 -8.46 -3.54 1.46
N GLN A 172 -7.68 -4.52 0.98
CA GLN A 172 -7.69 -5.89 1.49
C GLN A 172 -7.11 -5.97 2.91
N VAL A 173 -6.04 -5.23 3.19
CA VAL A 173 -5.49 -5.10 4.55
C VAL A 173 -6.51 -4.47 5.49
N ARG A 174 -7.25 -3.44 5.05
CA ARG A 174 -8.38 -2.90 5.83
C ARG A 174 -9.43 -3.96 6.10
N CYS A 175 -9.83 -4.74 5.10
CA CYS A 175 -10.80 -5.81 5.27
C CYS A 175 -10.31 -6.84 6.30
N HIS A 176 -9.05 -7.28 6.23
CA HIS A 176 -8.50 -8.20 7.21
C HIS A 176 -8.57 -7.64 8.64
N LEU A 177 -8.20 -6.37 8.81
CA LEU A 177 -8.21 -5.69 10.09
C LEU A 177 -9.63 -5.56 10.66
N VAL A 178 -10.60 -5.09 9.86
CA VAL A 178 -11.98 -4.87 10.31
C VAL A 178 -12.73 -6.18 10.57
N HIS A 179 -12.45 -7.22 9.78
CA HIS A 179 -13.04 -8.55 10.00
C HIS A 179 -12.31 -9.36 11.09
N GLY A 180 -11.27 -8.81 11.72
CA GLY A 180 -10.51 -9.50 12.77
C GLY A 180 -9.71 -10.72 12.28
N SER A 181 -9.43 -10.80 10.98
CA SER A 181 -8.62 -11.87 10.38
C SER A 181 -7.14 -11.50 10.23
N LEU A 182 -6.77 -10.25 10.53
CA LEU A 182 -5.38 -9.82 10.63
C LEU A 182 -4.83 -10.19 12.01
N GLU A 183 -3.88 -11.12 12.06
CA GLU A 183 -3.22 -11.48 13.33
C GLU A 183 -2.42 -10.27 13.88
N PRO A 184 -2.52 -9.93 15.18
CA PRO A 184 -1.86 -8.77 15.78
C PRO A 184 -0.38 -9.05 16.11
N ASN A 185 0.42 -9.33 15.07
CA ASN A 185 1.87 -9.55 15.16
C ASN A 185 2.65 -8.39 14.52
N ASP A 186 3.96 -8.29 14.82
CA ASP A 186 4.82 -7.20 14.33
C ASP A 186 4.87 -7.12 12.79
N LYS A 187 4.79 -8.25 12.09
CA LYS A 187 4.86 -8.30 10.61
C LYS A 187 3.61 -7.70 9.97
N ASN A 188 2.44 -8.06 10.49
CA ASN A 188 1.16 -7.55 10.03
C ASN A 188 0.96 -6.08 10.40
N HIS A 189 1.47 -5.66 11.57
CA HIS A 189 1.49 -4.25 11.97
C HIS A 189 2.30 -3.40 10.98
N GLU A 190 3.45 -3.89 10.51
CA GLU A 190 4.25 -3.18 9.49
C GLU A 190 3.50 -3.03 8.16
N VAL A 191 2.73 -4.05 7.72
CA VAL A 191 1.86 -3.91 6.54
C VAL A 191 0.82 -2.81 6.77
N ALA A 192 0.11 -2.82 7.90
CA ALA A 192 -0.88 -1.80 8.23
C ALA A 192 -0.27 -0.40 8.30
N ARG A 193 0.93 -0.27 8.88
CA ARG A 193 1.70 0.98 8.94
C ARG A 193 1.96 1.55 7.55
N TYR A 194 2.48 0.75 6.63
CA TYR A 194 2.80 1.25 5.29
C TYR A 194 1.55 1.50 4.42
N CYS A 195 0.49 0.72 4.60
CA CYS A 195 -0.82 1.03 4.01
C CYS A 195 -1.35 2.38 4.50
N TYR A 196 -1.25 2.66 5.80
CA TYR A 196 -1.61 3.96 6.38
C TYR A 196 -0.77 5.09 5.79
N LEU A 197 0.56 4.96 5.78
CA LEU A 197 1.45 6.02 5.32
C LEU A 197 1.21 6.39 3.85
N ILE A 198 1.04 5.39 2.97
CA ILE A 198 0.73 5.62 1.56
C ILE A 198 -0.61 6.35 1.42
N LEU A 199 -1.67 5.85 2.08
CA LEU A 199 -2.99 6.47 2.00
C LEU A 199 -2.99 7.89 2.58
N PHE A 200 -2.23 8.13 3.65
CA PHE A 200 -2.11 9.42 4.31
C PHE A 200 -1.49 10.46 3.37
N GLU A 201 -0.40 10.10 2.70
CA GLU A 201 0.25 10.97 1.71
C GLU A 201 -0.70 11.34 0.55
N CYS A 202 -1.56 10.41 0.12
CA CYS A 202 -2.55 10.68 -0.92
C CYS A 202 -3.70 11.58 -0.46
N LEU A 203 -4.13 11.47 0.81
CA LEU A 203 -5.27 12.22 1.33
C LEU A 203 -4.91 13.60 1.87
N LYS A 204 -3.71 13.77 2.45
CA LYS A 204 -3.31 15.03 3.11
C LYS A 204 -3.38 16.26 2.20
N GLY A 205 -3.24 16.08 0.89
CA GLY A 205 -3.27 17.18 -0.08
C GLY A 205 -4.64 17.81 -0.32
N PHE A 206 -5.73 17.17 0.12
CA PHE A 206 -7.08 17.70 -0.06
C PHE A 206 -8.02 17.47 1.13
N CYS A 207 -7.58 16.75 2.16
CA CYS A 207 -8.26 16.62 3.45
C CYS A 207 -7.58 17.43 4.58
N GLY A 208 -6.37 17.93 4.34
CA GLY A 208 -5.61 18.78 5.27
C GLY A 208 -5.76 20.27 5.00
#